data_AF-A0AAV3YUY2-F1
#
_entry.id   AF-A0AAV3YUY2-F1
#
_cell.length_a   1.000
_cell.length_b   1.000
_cell.length_c   1.000
_cell.angle_alpha   90.00
_cell.angle_beta   90.00
_cell.angle_gamma   90.00
#
_symmetry.space_group_name_H-M   'P 1'
#
loop_
_entity.id
_entity.type
_entity.pdbx_description
1 polymer ?
#
loop_
_entity_poly.entity_id
_entity_poly.type
_entity_poly.pdbx_seq_one_letter_code
_entity_poly.pdbx_strand_id
1 'polypeptide(L)'
;MASGKLSEALTSEERRQLAEFNSCLYGYMKFEDLDTCPQKALIQKGIAHYETVINDKMKAAGVVPSSCMGIDSAKRLEVQKKVNVDPNIYCHLGHLHLLLEDFPKALSAYQKFHNIQTDYWKNSAFLYGLGMVYFHFNAYKCEGARVPGTLEEGLYPEYHLE
;
A
#
# COMPACT_ATOMS: atom_id res chain seq x y z
N MET A 1 16.89 -13.83 -16.22
CA MET A 1 17.28 -12.70 -17.09
C MET A 1 16.10 -11.72 -17.07
N ALA A 2 16.13 -10.45 -16.70
CA ALA A 2 17.15 -9.51 -16.27
C ALA A 2 16.50 -8.57 -15.23
N SER A 3 16.89 -8.66 -13.95
CA SER A 3 16.42 -7.76 -12.88
C SER A 3 17.55 -6.83 -12.43
N GLY A 4 18.30 -6.30 -13.40
CA GLY A 4 19.56 -5.62 -13.16
C GLY A 4 19.71 -4.38 -14.03
N LYS A 5 18.97 -3.32 -13.69
CA LYS A 5 19.28 -1.88 -13.87
C LYS A 5 17.97 -1.08 -13.89
N LEU A 6 17.49 -0.68 -12.72
CA LEU A 6 16.49 0.40 -12.58
C LEU A 6 16.98 1.44 -11.56
N SER A 7 18.28 1.70 -11.53
CA SER A 7 18.87 2.80 -10.76
C SER A 7 19.32 3.95 -11.67
N GLU A 8 18.66 4.15 -12.81
CA GLU A 8 18.80 5.40 -13.55
C GLU A 8 18.08 6.49 -12.76
N ALA A 9 18.82 7.53 -12.38
CA ALA A 9 18.25 8.71 -11.77
C ALA A 9 17.09 9.21 -12.64
N LEU A 10 15.90 9.36 -12.06
CA LEU A 10 14.74 9.90 -12.77
C LEU A 10 15.15 11.22 -13.45
N THR A 11 14.82 11.37 -14.72
CA THR A 11 14.99 12.63 -15.43
C THR A 11 14.03 13.67 -14.83
N SER A 12 14.31 14.95 -15.06
CA SER A 12 13.43 16.04 -14.57
C SER A 12 12.03 15.96 -15.16
N GLU A 13 11.91 15.50 -16.41
CA GLU A 13 10.61 15.30 -17.08
C GLU A 13 9.85 14.11 -16.47
N GLU A 14 10.52 12.98 -16.25
CA GLU A 14 9.91 11.81 -15.58
C GLU A 14 9.42 12.14 -14.18
N ARG A 15 10.16 12.98 -13.43
CA ARG A 15 9.72 13.48 -12.11
C ARG A 15 8.47 14.34 -12.21
N ARG A 16 8.37 15.19 -13.23
CA ARG A 16 7.18 16.03 -13.45
C ARG A 16 5.96 15.16 -13.75
N GLN A 17 6.11 14.19 -14.65
CA GLN A 17 5.06 13.24 -14.98
C GLN A 17 4.66 12.40 -13.76
N LEU A 18 5.62 11.91 -12.97
CA LEU A 18 5.36 11.16 -11.73
C LEU A 18 4.56 11.94 -10.69
N ALA A 19 4.75 13.25 -10.61
CA ALA A 19 4.02 14.12 -9.68
C ALA A 19 2.54 14.30 -10.05
N GLU A 20 2.17 14.08 -11.32
CA GLU A 20 0.77 14.15 -11.76
C GLU A 20 -0.01 12.88 -11.40
N PHE A 21 0.68 11.75 -11.20
CA PHE A 21 0.02 10.50 -10.82
C PHE A 21 -0.47 10.55 -9.37
N ASN A 22 -1.78 10.47 -9.19
CA ASN A 22 -2.41 10.42 -7.90
C ASN A 22 -3.46 9.29 -7.83
N SER A 23 -3.90 8.96 -6.61
CA SER A 23 -4.91 7.92 -6.40
C SER A 23 -6.20 8.18 -7.16
N CYS A 24 -6.56 9.43 -7.46
CA CYS A 24 -7.82 9.75 -8.14
C CYS A 24 -7.85 9.25 -9.59
N LEU A 25 -6.69 8.95 -10.18
CA LEU A 25 -6.60 8.35 -11.50
C LEU A 25 -6.94 6.84 -11.49
N TYR A 26 -7.04 6.25 -10.29
CA TYR A 26 -7.47 4.87 -10.12
C TYR A 26 -8.91 4.68 -10.63
N GLY A 27 -9.08 3.79 -11.61
CA GLY A 27 -10.35 3.54 -12.31
C GLY A 27 -10.52 4.33 -13.62
N TYR A 28 -9.78 5.42 -13.82
CA TYR A 28 -9.73 6.16 -15.10
C TYR A 28 -8.63 5.63 -16.02
N MET A 29 -7.47 5.29 -15.44
CA MET A 29 -6.40 4.61 -16.16
C MET A 29 -6.68 3.11 -16.17
N LYS A 30 -7.15 2.60 -17.30
CA LYS A 30 -7.23 1.17 -17.54
C LYS A 30 -5.95 0.73 -18.24
N PHE A 31 -5.14 -0.06 -17.53
CA PHE A 31 -4.02 -0.78 -18.15
C PHE A 31 -4.57 -2.06 -18.80
N GLU A 32 -5.47 -1.91 -19.78
CA GLU A 32 -5.98 -3.05 -20.55
C GLU A 32 -4.83 -3.69 -21.35
N ASP A 33 -4.91 -5.03 -21.41
CA ASP A 33 -3.82 -5.98 -21.62
C ASP A 33 -2.82 -5.73 -22.76
N LEU A 34 -1.62 -6.29 -22.55
CA LEU A 34 -0.48 -6.46 -23.45
C LEU A 34 0.54 -5.30 -23.50
N ASP A 35 1.63 -5.56 -22.77
CA ASP A 35 3.00 -5.15 -23.05
C ASP A 35 3.29 -3.64 -23.19
N THR A 36 3.92 -3.11 -22.13
CA THR A 36 4.67 -1.83 -22.15
C THR A 36 3.85 -0.59 -22.50
N CYS A 37 2.79 -0.30 -21.74
CA CYS A 37 2.37 1.09 -21.65
C CYS A 37 3.53 1.91 -21.02
N PRO A 38 4.05 2.96 -21.69
CA PRO A 38 5.18 3.75 -21.18
C PRO A 38 4.86 4.35 -19.81
N GLN A 39 3.57 4.60 -19.52
CA GLN A 39 3.10 5.07 -18.23
C GLN A 39 3.29 4.03 -17.13
N LYS A 40 2.99 2.75 -17.38
CA LYS A 40 3.20 1.66 -16.41
C LYS A 40 4.69 1.48 -16.09
N ALA A 41 5.53 1.50 -17.13
CA ALA A 41 6.98 1.43 -16.96
C ALA A 41 7.53 2.64 -16.16
N LEU A 42 7.00 3.84 -16.43
CA LEU A 42 7.34 5.05 -15.68
C LEU A 42 6.93 4.96 -14.21
N ILE A 43 5.71 4.48 -13.92
CA ILE A 43 5.21 4.26 -12.56
C ILE A 43 6.13 3.26 -11.82
N GLN A 44 6.47 2.14 -12.45
CA GLN A 44 7.39 1.14 -11.88
C GLN A 44 8.79 1.71 -11.61
N LYS A 45 9.32 2.52 -12.54
CA LYS A 45 10.59 3.24 -12.35
C LYS A 45 10.50 4.23 -11.18
N GLY A 46 9.39 4.94 -11.04
CA GLY A 46 9.11 5.83 -9.92
C GLY A 46 9.08 5.12 -8.57
N ILE A 47 8.39 3.97 -8.49
CA ILE A 47 8.35 3.12 -7.30
C ILE A 47 9.77 2.69 -6.90
N ALA A 48 10.54 2.13 -7.85
CA ALA A 48 11.91 1.70 -7.58
C ALA A 48 12.80 2.83 -7.06
N HIS A 49 12.64 4.04 -7.61
CA HIS A 49 13.35 5.22 -7.14
C HIS A 49 12.96 5.59 -5.70
N TYR A 50 11.66 5.69 -5.40
CA TYR A 50 11.20 6.04 -4.05
C TYR A 50 11.59 4.99 -3.01
N GLU A 51 11.51 3.69 -3.34
CA GLU A 51 11.97 2.60 -2.47
C GLU A 51 13.48 2.71 -2.18
N THR A 52 14.29 3.02 -3.19
CA THR A 52 15.73 3.22 -3.02
C THR A 52 16.01 4.40 -2.09
N VAL A 53 15.32 5.53 -2.29
CA VAL A 53 15.45 6.72 -1.43
C VAL A 53 15.07 6.39 0.02
N ILE A 54 13.98 5.66 0.24
CA ILE A 54 13.57 5.22 1.57
C ILE A 54 14.64 4.30 2.18
N ASN A 55 15.14 3.33 1.43
CA ASN A 55 16.15 2.38 1.90
C ASN A 55 17.48 3.05 2.26
N ASP A 56 17.93 4.02 1.47
CA ASP A 56 19.14 4.79 1.75
C ASP A 56 18.99 5.63 3.03
N LYS A 57 17.81 6.23 3.24
CA LYS A 57 17.48 6.94 4.47
C LYS A 57 17.39 6.02 5.69
N MET A 58 16.85 4.81 5.53
CA MET A 58 16.82 3.78 6.57
C MET A 58 18.23 3.33 6.94
N LYS A 59 19.11 3.10 5.95
CA LYS A 59 20.52 2.76 6.17
C LYS A 59 21.27 3.89 6.88
N ALA A 60 21.07 5.14 6.45
CA ALA A 60 21.68 6.31 7.10
C ALA A 60 21.22 6.47 8.57
N ALA A 61 19.99 6.07 8.90
CA ALA A 61 19.48 6.05 10.26
C ALA A 61 20.00 4.87 11.12
N GLY A 62 20.78 3.94 10.52
CA GLY A 62 21.31 2.74 11.17
C GLY A 62 20.26 1.64 11.35
N VAL A 63 19.18 1.66 10.58
CA VAL A 63 18.06 0.72 10.67
C VAL A 63 18.21 -0.33 9.57
N VAL A 64 18.52 -1.56 9.95
CA VAL A 64 18.55 -2.71 9.02
C VAL A 64 17.16 -3.33 8.87
N PRO A 65 16.66 -3.57 7.65
CA PRO A 65 15.33 -4.11 7.43
C PRO A 65 15.16 -5.53 8.01
N SER A 66 16.23 -6.33 8.13
CA SER A 66 16.13 -7.68 8.70
C SER A 66 15.91 -7.72 10.21
N SER A 67 16.15 -6.62 10.96
CA SER A 67 15.87 -6.62 12.40
C SER A 67 14.38 -6.46 12.73
N CYS A 68 13.52 -6.18 11.75
CA CYS A 68 12.10 -5.88 11.98
C CYS A 68 11.16 -7.10 11.99
N MET A 69 11.67 -8.30 11.68
CA MET A 69 10.95 -9.57 11.87
C MET A 69 10.92 -9.88 13.37
N GLY A 70 9.87 -9.41 14.06
CA GLY A 70 9.65 -9.66 15.50
C GLY A 70 9.67 -8.43 16.41
N ILE A 71 9.71 -7.20 15.88
CA ILE A 71 9.66 -5.98 16.70
C ILE A 71 8.20 -5.57 16.97
N ASP A 72 7.88 -5.29 18.24
CA ASP A 72 6.61 -4.70 18.70
C ASP A 72 6.21 -3.47 17.88
N SER A 73 4.91 -3.28 17.67
CA SER A 73 4.33 -2.18 16.87
C SER A 73 4.83 -0.78 17.31
N ALA A 74 5.07 -0.58 18.60
CA ALA A 74 5.58 0.68 19.15
C ALA A 74 7.03 0.98 18.71
N LYS A 75 7.91 -0.02 18.74
CA LYS A 75 9.34 0.16 18.42
C LYS A 75 9.58 0.31 16.92
N ARG A 76 8.67 -0.21 16.08
CA ARG A 76 8.63 0.09 14.63
C ARG A 76 8.31 1.56 14.36
N LEU A 77 7.42 2.17 15.16
CA LEU A 77 7.01 3.57 15.02
C LEU A 77 8.15 4.54 15.40
N GLU A 78 8.89 4.25 16.47
CA GLU A 78 10.08 5.03 16.86
C GLU A 78 11.17 4.96 15.79
N VAL A 79 11.39 3.78 15.22
CA VAL A 79 12.30 3.59 14.09
C VAL A 79 11.85 4.41 12.87
N GLN A 80 10.56 4.39 12.54
CA GLN A 80 10.01 5.20 11.44
C GLN A 80 10.17 6.70 11.72
N LYS A 81 9.98 7.15 12.96
CA LYS A 81 10.12 8.57 13.36
C LYS A 81 11.57 9.03 13.33
N LYS A 82 12.51 8.13 13.64
CA LYS A 82 13.95 8.39 13.52
C LYS A 82 14.40 8.51 12.06
N VAL A 83 13.71 7.81 11.16
CA VAL A 83 13.97 7.85 9.72
C VAL A 83 13.32 9.11 9.15
N ASN A 84 14.11 10.17 9.03
CA ASN A 84 13.69 11.48 8.52
C ASN A 84 13.44 11.45 7.00
N VAL A 85 12.40 10.72 6.59
CA VAL A 85 11.90 10.62 5.21
C VAL A 85 10.71 11.56 5.07
N ASP A 86 10.66 12.29 3.95
CA ASP A 86 9.57 13.20 3.66
C ASP A 86 8.23 12.45 3.54
N PRO A 87 7.16 12.89 4.23
CA PRO A 87 5.85 12.22 4.17
C PRO A 87 5.31 12.11 2.74
N ASN A 88 5.56 13.10 1.88
CA ASN A 88 5.06 13.11 0.52
C ASN A 88 5.59 11.92 -0.29
N ILE A 89 6.79 11.42 0.01
CA ILE A 89 7.36 10.24 -0.65
C ILE A 89 6.49 9.01 -0.38
N TYR A 90 6.07 8.79 0.88
CA TYR A 90 5.19 7.67 1.23
C TYR A 90 3.80 7.81 0.60
N CYS A 91 3.28 9.04 0.52
CA CYS A 91 2.00 9.32 -0.13
C CYS A 91 2.03 8.97 -1.63
N HIS A 92 3.03 9.47 -2.35
CA HIS A 92 3.21 9.18 -3.78
C HIS A 92 3.48 7.68 -4.01
N LEU A 93 4.30 7.05 -3.18
CA LEU A 93 4.53 5.60 -3.25
C LEU A 93 3.20 4.82 -3.14
N GLY A 94 2.35 5.19 -2.19
CA GLY A 94 1.01 4.60 -2.03
C GLY A 94 0.12 4.82 -3.26
N HIS A 95 0.10 6.03 -3.82
CA HIS A 95 -0.64 6.34 -5.05
C HIS A 95 -0.19 5.46 -6.22
N LEU A 96 1.11 5.34 -6.43
CA LEU A 96 1.68 4.55 -7.53
C LEU A 96 1.38 3.05 -7.37
N HIS A 97 1.48 2.51 -6.15
CA HIS A 97 1.10 1.11 -5.90
C HIS A 97 -0.39 0.86 -6.13
N LEU A 98 -1.25 1.80 -5.74
CA LEU A 98 -2.68 1.71 -5.99
C LEU A 98 -3.00 1.69 -7.49
N LEU A 99 -2.33 2.53 -8.28
CA LEU A 99 -2.48 2.53 -9.74
C LEU A 99 -2.03 1.21 -10.37
N LEU A 100 -1.06 0.52 -9.78
CA LEU A 100 -0.64 -0.82 -10.19
C LEU A 100 -1.48 -1.96 -9.56
N GLU A 101 -2.56 -1.63 -8.85
CA GLU A 101 -3.43 -2.60 -8.16
C GLU A 101 -2.70 -3.45 -7.10
N ASP A 102 -1.56 -2.97 -6.61
CA ASP A 102 -0.82 -3.59 -5.51
C ASP A 102 -1.33 -3.04 -4.16
N PHE A 103 -2.57 -3.39 -3.83
CA PHE A 103 -3.24 -2.96 -2.59
C PHE A 103 -2.48 -3.25 -1.29
N PRO A 104 -1.84 -4.43 -1.08
CA PRO A 104 -1.14 -4.68 0.19
C PRO A 104 0.08 -3.77 0.36
N LYS A 105 0.85 -3.49 -0.70
CA LYS A 105 1.96 -2.53 -0.60
C LYS A 105 1.46 -1.10 -0.47
N ALA A 106 0.40 -0.72 -1.19
CA ALA A 106 -0.23 0.59 -1.06
C ALA A 106 -0.67 0.85 0.39
N LEU A 107 -1.33 -0.12 1.04
CA LEU A 107 -1.73 -0.01 2.44
C LEU A 107 -0.53 0.21 3.36
N SER A 108 0.56 -0.55 3.15
CA SER A 108 1.76 -0.42 3.98
C SER A 108 2.41 0.96 3.87
N ALA A 109 2.37 1.58 2.69
CA ALA A 109 2.88 2.93 2.45
C ALA A 109 1.99 3.98 3.12
N TYR A 110 0.66 3.84 2.99
CA TYR A 110 -0.30 4.75 3.62
C TYR A 110 -0.26 4.69 5.15
N GLN A 111 -0.05 3.51 5.75
CA GLN A 111 0.15 3.39 7.19
C GLN A 111 1.38 4.16 7.66
N LYS A 112 2.50 4.06 6.93
CA LYS A 112 3.71 4.84 7.23
C LYS A 112 3.45 6.34 7.10
N PHE A 113 2.72 6.77 6.07
CA PHE A 113 2.34 8.16 5.87
C PHE A 113 1.49 8.71 7.03
N HIS A 114 0.43 7.99 7.41
CA HIS A 114 -0.47 8.36 8.50
C HIS A 114 0.25 8.49 9.85
N ASN A 115 1.29 7.68 10.06
CA ASN A 115 2.11 7.72 11.27
C ASN A 115 3.06 8.92 11.35
N ILE A 116 3.50 9.45 10.21
CA ILE A 116 4.47 10.55 10.15
C ILE A 116 3.75 11.90 10.07
N GLN A 117 2.65 11.98 9.30
CA GLN A 117 1.94 13.23 9.06
C GLN A 117 0.65 13.34 9.89
N THR A 118 0.55 14.38 10.71
CA THR A 118 -0.65 14.71 11.51
C THR A 118 -1.76 15.36 10.67
N ASP A 119 -1.40 16.01 9.56
CA ASP A 119 -2.30 16.73 8.66
C ASP A 119 -2.77 15.89 7.45
N TYR A 120 -2.84 14.57 7.61
CA TYR A 120 -3.17 13.63 6.51
C TYR A 120 -4.54 13.91 5.88
N TRP A 121 -5.47 14.46 6.65
CA TRP A 121 -6.84 14.78 6.25
C TRP A 121 -6.94 15.91 5.21
N LYS A 122 -5.89 16.72 5.03
CA LYS A 122 -5.86 17.79 4.01
C LYS A 122 -5.65 17.25 2.60
N ASN A 123 -5.09 16.04 2.46
CA ASN A 123 -4.83 15.44 1.16
C ASN A 123 -6.02 14.56 0.75
N SER A 124 -6.87 15.10 -0.12
CA SER A 124 -8.05 14.39 -0.62
C SER A 124 -7.70 13.17 -1.46
N ALA A 125 -6.60 13.21 -2.23
CA ALA A 125 -6.15 12.08 -3.04
C ALA A 125 -5.67 10.91 -2.16
N PHE A 126 -5.03 11.20 -1.03
CA PHE A 126 -4.66 10.18 -0.04
C PHE A 126 -5.91 9.50 0.55
N LEU A 127 -6.88 10.28 1.02
CA LEU A 127 -8.11 9.74 1.61
C LEU A 127 -8.90 8.88 0.62
N TYR A 128 -8.98 9.31 -0.63
CA TYR A 128 -9.57 8.52 -1.71
C TYR A 128 -8.84 7.18 -1.89
N GLY A 129 -7.51 7.22 -2.04
CA GLY A 129 -6.72 6.01 -2.21
C GLY A 129 -6.82 5.04 -1.02
N LEU A 130 -6.81 5.57 0.20
CA LEU A 130 -7.00 4.79 1.41
C LEU A 130 -8.39 4.13 1.44
N GLY A 131 -9.44 4.86 1.05
CA GLY A 131 -10.80 4.33 0.91
C GLY A 131 -10.88 3.18 -0.09
N MET A 132 -10.25 3.32 -1.25
CA MET A 132 -10.19 2.25 -2.28
C MET A 132 -9.51 0.99 -1.76
N VAL A 133 -8.38 1.13 -1.07
CA VAL A 133 -7.65 0.00 -0.48
C VAL A 133 -8.50 -0.70 0.59
N TYR A 134 -9.15 0.05 1.50
CA TYR A 134 -10.03 -0.54 2.51
C TYR A 134 -11.24 -1.23 1.88
N PHE A 135 -11.85 -0.63 0.86
CA PHE A 135 -12.97 -1.22 0.13
C PHE A 135 -12.58 -2.58 -0.46
N HIS A 136 -11.39 -2.65 -1.07
CA HIS A 136 -10.84 -3.90 -1.60
C HIS A 136 -10.68 -4.97 -0.52
N PHE A 137 -10.06 -4.65 0.63
CA PHE A 137 -9.89 -5.62 1.72
C PHE A 137 -11.21 -6.05 2.38
N ASN A 138 -12.21 -5.18 2.43
CA ASN A 138 -13.51 -5.51 3.02
C ASN A 138 -14.35 -6.44 2.13
N ALA A 139 -14.12 -6.44 0.81
CA ALA A 139 -14.76 -7.38 -0.11
C ALA A 139 -14.46 -8.85 0.25
N TYR A 140 -13.24 -9.14 0.70
CA TYR A 140 -12.82 -10.51 1.08
C TYR A 140 -13.28 -10.92 2.49
N LYS A 141 -13.61 -9.97 3.37
CA LYS A 141 -14.11 -10.27 4.72
C LYS A 141 -15.53 -10.84 4.69
N CYS A 142 -16.32 -10.52 3.68
CA CYS A 142 -17.66 -11.09 3.49
C CYS A 142 -17.67 -12.50 2.89
N GLU A 143 -16.61 -12.94 2.21
CA GLU A 143 -16.52 -14.31 1.66
C GLU A 143 -16.08 -15.37 2.69
N GLY A 144 -15.58 -14.94 3.86
CA GLY A 144 -15.25 -15.83 4.98
C GLY A 144 -16.44 -16.26 5.84
N ALA A 145 -17.66 -15.76 5.58
CA ALA A 145 -18.87 -16.15 6.30
C ALA A 145 -19.67 -17.25 5.58
N ARG A 146 -19.10 -17.96 4.61
CA ARG A 146 -19.66 -19.22 4.13
C ARG A 146 -19.29 -20.32 5.13
N VAL A 147 -20.15 -20.47 6.14
CA VAL A 147 -20.18 -21.60 7.08
C VAL A 147 -20.03 -22.91 6.30
N PRO A 148 -18.92 -23.67 6.45
CA PRO A 148 -18.84 -25.01 5.91
C PRO A 148 -19.38 -25.97 6.97
N GLY A 149 -20.60 -26.48 6.75
CA GLY A 149 -21.10 -27.66 7.44
C GLY A 149 -21.81 -27.41 8.77
N THR A 150 -23.14 -27.39 8.72
CA THR A 150 -24.02 -27.96 9.76
C THR A 150 -25.26 -28.49 9.05
N LEU A 151 -25.09 -29.60 8.33
CA LEU A 151 -26.13 -30.62 8.25
C LEU A 151 -25.83 -31.56 9.41
N GLU A 152 -26.41 -31.31 10.58
CA GLU A 152 -26.76 -32.37 11.51
C GLU A 152 -28.15 -32.09 12.08
N GLU A 153 -28.95 -33.14 11.98
CA GLU A 153 -30.31 -33.29 12.42
C GLU A 153 -30.42 -33.22 13.96
N GLY A 154 -31.61 -32.86 14.45
CA GLY A 154 -32.12 -33.35 15.72
C GLY A 154 -31.74 -32.55 16.98
N LEU A 155 -32.72 -31.82 17.51
CA LEU A 155 -33.25 -31.89 18.88
C LEU A 155 -33.93 -30.56 19.24
N TYR A 156 -35.23 -30.48 18.95
CA TYR A 156 -36.11 -29.58 19.71
C TYR A 156 -36.48 -30.30 21.02
N PRO A 157 -36.24 -29.72 22.21
CA PRO A 157 -36.87 -30.24 23.40
C PRO A 157 -38.37 -29.93 23.35
N GLU A 158 -39.20 -30.96 23.39
CA GLU A 158 -40.63 -30.85 23.64
C GLU A 158 -40.86 -30.16 24.99
N TYR A 159 -41.65 -29.09 24.97
CA TYR A 159 -42.24 -28.53 26.18
C TYR A 159 -43.39 -29.44 26.62
N HIS A 160 -43.14 -30.29 27.62
CA HIS A 160 -44.21 -30.89 28.40
C HIS A 160 -44.74 -29.83 29.38
N LEU A 161 -45.99 -29.39 29.17
CA LEU A 161 -46.79 -28.75 30.20
C LEU A 161 -47.33 -29.83 31.15
N GLU A 162 -46.97 -29.75 32.42
CA GLU A 162 -47.83 -30.22 33.53
C GLU A 162 -48.74 -29.07 33.98
#